data_AF-A0A816ELZ5-F1
#
_entry.id   AF-A0A816ELZ5-F1
#
_cell.length_a   1.000
_cell.length_b   1.000
_cell.length_c   1.000
_cell.angle_alpha   90.00
_cell.angle_beta   90.00
_cell.angle_gamma   90.00
#
_symmetry.space_group_name_H-M   'P 1'
#
loop_
_entity.id
_entity.type
_entity.pdbx_description
1 polymer ?
#
loop_
_entity_poly.entity_id
_entity_poly.type
_entity_poly.pdbx_seq_one_letter_code
_entity_poly.pdbx_strand_id
1 'polypeptide(L)'
;QQTQRGCPSVAEITRVLHTLRTESSENWNELVKSITAEVALLDLTIDQRTLLGGTLVSWTLEQWLERALHFAIHNRSEDCIKEISNTPHSNWTPFEYIPWLILELEMNITIREIQVKVARHMMDPHARVDADAVK
;
A
#
# COMPACT_ATOMS: atom_id res chain seq x y z
N GLN A 1 13.45 -15.41 15.74
CA GLN A 1 12.15 -15.70 16.36
C GLN A 1 11.15 -14.71 15.79
N GLN A 2 10.34 -15.10 14.81
CA GLN A 2 9.26 -14.26 14.31
C GLN A 2 8.12 -14.31 15.33
N THR A 3 7.88 -13.18 16.00
CA THR A 3 6.70 -13.02 16.86
C THR A 3 5.47 -13.22 15.97
N GLN A 4 4.75 -14.33 16.12
CA GLN A 4 3.44 -14.51 15.50
C GLN A 4 2.54 -13.37 15.99
N ARG A 5 2.38 -12.33 15.17
CA ARG A 5 1.38 -11.29 15.42
C ARG A 5 0.02 -11.95 15.21
N GLY A 6 -0.78 -12.03 16.27
CA GLY A 6 -2.20 -12.39 16.15
C GLY A 6 -2.96 -11.34 15.33
N CYS A 7 -4.17 -11.68 14.91
CA CYS A 7 -5.08 -10.71 14.30
C CYS A 7 -5.31 -9.55 15.30
N PRO A 8 -5.08 -8.29 14.92
CA PRO A 8 -5.40 -7.15 15.78
C PRO A 8 -6.90 -7.10 16.08
N SER A 9 -7.27 -6.51 17.22
CA SER A 9 -8.67 -6.36 17.58
C SER A 9 -9.40 -5.40 16.62
N VAL A 10 -10.71 -5.59 16.47
CA VAL A 10 -11.59 -4.69 15.70
C VAL A 10 -11.40 -3.23 16.12
N ALA A 11 -11.26 -2.97 17.42
CA ALA A 11 -11.06 -1.63 17.96
C ALA A 11 -9.71 -1.02 17.53
N GLU A 12 -8.64 -1.81 17.54
CA GLU A 12 -7.32 -1.36 17.08
C GLU A 12 -7.32 -1.02 15.59
N ILE A 13 -7.87 -1.91 14.75
CA ILE A 13 -7.93 -1.68 13.30
C ILE A 13 -8.79 -0.44 12.99
N THR A 14 -9.96 -0.32 13.63
CA THR A 14 -10.86 0.82 13.46
C THR A 14 -10.20 2.14 13.85
N ARG A 15 -9.44 2.16 14.95
CA ARG A 15 -8.71 3.36 15.39
C ARG A 15 -7.68 3.80 14.34
N VAL A 16 -6.88 2.87 13.84
CA VAL A 16 -5.84 3.17 12.83
C VAL A 16 -6.48 3.62 11.51
N LEU A 17 -7.55 2.95 11.07
CA LEU A 17 -8.32 3.37 9.89
C LEU A 17 -8.85 4.79 10.01
N HIS A 18 -9.36 5.18 11.17
CA HIS A 18 -9.85 6.54 11.39
C HIS A 18 -8.74 7.57 11.24
N THR A 19 -7.57 7.33 11.86
CA THR A 19 -6.40 8.20 11.72
C THR A 19 -5.95 8.33 10.26
N LEU A 20 -5.80 7.21 9.55
CA LEU A 20 -5.37 7.22 8.15
C LEU A 20 -6.33 8.00 7.25
N ARG A 21 -7.65 7.81 7.42
CA ARG A 21 -8.68 8.52 6.66
C ARG A 21 -8.65 10.02 6.88
N THR A 22 -8.38 10.46 8.12
CA THR A 22 -8.25 11.88 8.43
C THR A 22 -7.02 12.45 7.72
N GLU A 23 -5.86 11.82 7.89
CA GLU A 23 -4.59 12.28 7.30
C GLU A 23 -4.64 12.25 5.76
N SER A 24 -5.21 11.20 5.15
CA SER A 24 -5.32 11.07 3.71
C SER A 24 -6.25 12.12 3.09
N SER A 25 -7.35 12.43 3.78
CA SER A 25 -8.28 13.52 3.41
C SER A 25 -7.61 14.89 3.47
N GLU A 26 -6.83 15.16 4.53
CA GLU A 26 -6.06 16.41 4.65
C GLU A 26 -5.04 16.55 3.51
N ASN A 27 -4.25 15.51 3.26
CA ASN A 27 -3.26 15.49 2.18
C ASN A 27 -3.92 15.68 0.81
N TRP A 28 -5.06 15.02 0.56
CA TRP A 28 -5.83 15.19 -0.66
C TRP A 28 -6.33 16.63 -0.84
N ASN A 29 -6.87 17.24 0.22
CA ASN A 29 -7.33 18.62 0.17
C ASN A 29 -6.19 19.59 -0.14
N GLU A 30 -5.01 19.40 0.45
CA GLU A 30 -3.83 20.22 0.14
C GLU A 30 -3.34 20.01 -1.29
N LEU A 31 -3.33 18.76 -1.78
CA LEU A 31 -2.99 18.47 -3.17
C LEU A 31 -3.94 19.19 -4.13
N VAL A 32 -5.25 19.06 -3.94
CA VAL A 32 -6.27 19.69 -4.79
C VAL A 32 -6.13 21.21 -4.79
N LYS A 33 -5.90 21.83 -3.63
CA LYS A 33 -5.66 23.28 -3.54
C LYS A 33 -4.40 23.72 -4.30
N SER A 34 -3.37 22.89 -4.28
CA SER A 34 -2.10 23.20 -4.96
C SER A 34 -2.20 23.08 -6.49
N ILE A 35 -3.19 22.35 -7.01
CA ILE A 35 -3.43 22.19 -8.46
C ILE A 35 -4.38 23.29 -8.91
N THR A 36 -3.83 24.30 -9.60
CA THR A 36 -4.56 25.52 -9.98
C THR A 36 -5.19 25.48 -11.38
N ALA A 37 -4.94 24.43 -12.17
CA ALA A 37 -5.48 24.23 -13.52
C ALA A 37 -5.57 22.73 -13.86
N GLU A 38 -6.09 22.39 -15.05
CA GLU A 38 -5.91 21.05 -15.63
C GLU A 38 -4.42 20.81 -15.91
N VAL A 39 -3.74 20.22 -14.92
CA VAL A 39 -2.33 19.86 -14.99
C VAL A 39 -2.25 18.38 -15.34
N ALA A 40 -1.51 18.03 -16.39
CA ALA A 40 -1.23 16.63 -16.68
C ALA A 40 -0.42 16.03 -15.51
N LEU A 41 -0.65 14.75 -15.19
CA LEU A 41 0.08 14.03 -14.13
C LEU A 41 1.62 14.14 -14.24
N LEU A 42 2.13 14.34 -15.45
CA LEU A 42 3.56 14.50 -15.73
C LEU A 42 4.12 15.87 -15.34
N ASP A 43 3.26 16.89 -15.22
CA ASP A 43 3.65 18.28 -14.99
C ASP A 43 3.55 18.70 -13.51
N LEU A 44 3.26 17.74 -12.61
CA LEU A 44 3.19 18.00 -11.18
C LEU A 44 4.55 18.47 -10.63
N THR A 45 4.53 19.39 -9.66
CA THR A 45 5.71 19.78 -8.90
C THR A 45 6.20 18.63 -8.01
N ILE A 46 7.41 18.75 -7.45
CA ILE A 46 7.94 17.76 -6.49
C ILE A 46 7.01 17.64 -5.27
N ASP A 47 6.54 18.77 -4.74
CA ASP A 47 5.63 18.80 -3.59
C ASP A 47 4.28 18.14 -3.93
N GLN A 48 3.72 18.44 -5.10
CA GLN A 48 2.49 17.81 -5.59
C GLN A 48 2.64 16.30 -5.79
N ARG A 49 3.75 15.83 -6.37
CA ARG A 49 4.04 14.40 -6.49
C ARG A 49 4.20 13.73 -5.13
N THR A 50 4.79 14.42 -4.16
CA THR A 50 4.96 13.92 -2.79
C THR A 50 3.61 13.79 -2.10
N LEU A 51 2.75 14.81 -2.20
CA LEU A 51 1.38 14.76 -1.68
C LEU A 51 0.57 13.64 -2.35
N LEU A 52 0.60 13.56 -3.69
CA LEU A 52 -0.08 12.50 -4.44
C LEU A 52 0.41 11.11 -4.02
N GLY A 53 1.71 10.88 -4.02
CA GLY A 53 2.30 9.59 -3.63
C GLY A 53 1.94 9.21 -2.18
N GLY A 54 2.02 10.17 -1.26
CA GLY A 54 1.61 9.97 0.13
C GLY A 54 0.14 9.61 0.28
N THR A 55 -0.75 10.34 -0.41
CA THR A 55 -2.19 10.04 -0.43
C THR A 55 -2.48 8.64 -0.98
N LEU A 56 -1.85 8.25 -2.09
CA LEU A 56 -2.03 6.91 -2.69
C LEU A 56 -1.56 5.80 -1.75
N VAL A 57 -0.45 6.00 -1.05
CA VAL A 57 0.02 5.07 0.01
C VAL A 57 -1.01 4.99 1.13
N SER A 58 -1.53 6.11 1.62
CA SER A 58 -2.56 6.08 2.68
C SER A 58 -3.80 5.32 2.24
N TRP A 59 -4.31 5.55 1.02
CA TRP A 59 -5.50 4.85 0.53
C TRP A 59 -5.28 3.35 0.32
N THR A 60 -4.11 2.92 -0.14
CA THR A 60 -3.79 1.48 -0.26
C THR A 60 -3.69 0.82 1.12
N LEU A 61 -3.14 1.51 2.12
CA LEU A 61 -3.14 1.06 3.52
C LEU A 61 -4.56 1.00 4.11
N GLU A 62 -5.42 1.96 3.77
CA GLU A 62 -6.84 1.94 4.16
C GLU A 62 -7.55 0.71 3.60
N GLN A 63 -7.43 0.43 2.30
CA GLN A 63 -8.02 -0.79 1.69
C GLN A 63 -7.52 -2.07 2.37
N TRP A 64 -6.21 -2.16 2.65
CA TRP A 64 -5.62 -3.30 3.35
C TRP A 64 -6.20 -3.49 4.75
N LEU A 65 -6.32 -2.42 5.53
CA LEU A 65 -6.92 -2.48 6.87
C LEU A 65 -8.43 -2.73 6.83
N GLU A 66 -9.15 -2.25 5.82
CA GLU A 66 -10.58 -2.55 5.64
C GLU A 66 -10.81 -4.04 5.39
N ARG A 67 -9.97 -4.69 4.58
CA ARG A 67 -10.03 -6.15 4.37
C ARG A 67 -9.69 -6.91 5.65
N ALA A 68 -8.67 -6.47 6.39
CA ALA A 68 -8.34 -7.06 7.69
C ALA A 68 -9.49 -6.90 8.71
N LEU A 69 -10.09 -5.71 8.79
CA LEU A 69 -11.25 -5.41 9.62
C LEU A 69 -12.44 -6.31 9.26
N HIS A 70 -12.71 -6.47 7.97
CA HIS A 70 -13.75 -7.36 7.48
C HIS A 70 -13.54 -8.79 8.00
N PHE A 71 -12.32 -9.33 7.92
CA PHE A 71 -12.05 -10.66 8.48
C PHE A 71 -12.20 -10.71 10.00
N ALA A 72 -11.73 -9.68 10.71
CA ALA A 72 -11.84 -9.61 12.17
C ALA A 72 -13.30 -9.59 12.66
N ILE A 73 -14.17 -8.81 12.01
CA ILE A 73 -15.61 -8.71 12.35
C ILE A 73 -16.34 -10.05 12.10
N HIS A 74 -15.93 -10.79 11.08
CA HIS A 74 -16.56 -12.06 10.71
C HIS A 74 -15.92 -13.29 11.39
N ASN A 75 -15.12 -13.08 12.45
CA ASN A 75 -14.42 -14.14 13.17
C ASN A 75 -13.50 -15.02 12.29
N ARG A 76 -12.97 -14.47 11.19
CA ARG A 76 -12.03 -15.15 10.27
C ARG A 76 -10.59 -14.80 10.66
N SER A 77 -10.18 -15.19 11.87
CA SER A 77 -8.90 -14.82 12.46
C SER A 77 -7.69 -15.26 11.61
N GLU A 78 -7.72 -16.45 11.03
CA GLU A 78 -6.65 -16.94 10.16
C GLU A 78 -6.47 -16.08 8.90
N ASP A 79 -7.57 -15.63 8.30
CA ASP A 79 -7.51 -14.80 7.10
C ASP A 79 -7.07 -13.37 7.43
N CYS A 80 -7.50 -12.85 8.58
CA CYS A 80 -6.97 -11.59 9.12
C CYS A 80 -5.45 -11.67 9.35
N ILE A 81 -4.96 -12.76 9.95
CA ILE A 81 -3.52 -12.97 10.16
C ILE A 81 -2.79 -13.02 8.81
N LYS A 82 -3.32 -13.74 7.82
CA LYS A 82 -2.74 -13.78 6.47
C LYS A 82 -2.71 -12.39 5.83
N GLU A 83 -3.79 -11.61 5.94
CA GLU A 83 -3.86 -10.26 5.39
C GLU A 83 -2.81 -9.34 6.05
N ILE A 84 -2.76 -9.31 7.38
CA ILE A 84 -1.83 -8.45 8.13
C ILE A 84 -0.36 -8.89 7.96
N SER A 85 -0.13 -10.18 7.74
CA SER A 85 1.22 -10.71 7.48
C SER A 85 1.75 -10.27 6.10
N ASN A 86 0.88 -9.98 5.13
CA ASN A 86 1.27 -9.39 3.86
C ASN A 86 1.38 -7.87 4.01
N THR A 87 2.42 -7.41 4.71
CA THR A 87 2.67 -5.97 4.92
C THR A 87 2.86 -5.27 3.56
N PRO A 88 2.01 -4.27 3.23
CA PRO A 88 2.12 -3.50 1.99
C PRO A 88 3.50 -2.85 1.86
N HIS A 89 3.96 -2.69 0.62
CA HIS A 89 5.15 -1.90 0.27
C HIS A 89 6.45 -2.30 1.01
N SER A 90 6.55 -3.56 1.46
CA SER A 90 7.68 -4.05 2.26
C SER A 90 8.97 -4.27 1.46
N ASN A 91 8.88 -4.48 0.14
CA ASN A 91 10.01 -4.82 -0.73
C ASN A 91 10.07 -3.98 -2.03
N TRP A 92 9.39 -2.84 -2.05
CA TRP A 92 9.45 -1.86 -3.12
C TRP A 92 9.09 -0.48 -2.57
N THR A 93 9.60 0.56 -3.22
CA THR A 93 9.38 1.94 -2.81
C THR A 93 8.18 2.51 -3.56
N PRO A 94 7.09 2.90 -2.89
CA PRO A 94 5.88 3.44 -3.53
C PRO A 94 6.15 4.58 -4.53
N PHE A 95 7.06 5.49 -4.17
CA PHE A 95 7.44 6.64 -4.99
C PHE A 95 8.06 6.24 -6.34
N GLU A 96 8.75 5.11 -6.41
CA GLU A 96 9.39 4.62 -7.65
C GLU A 96 8.38 3.96 -8.60
N TYR A 97 7.23 3.50 -8.07
CA TYR A 97 6.24 2.71 -8.81
C TYR A 97 4.81 3.18 -8.54
N ILE A 98 4.52 4.46 -8.75
CA ILE A 98 3.15 5.02 -8.63
C ILE A 98 2.08 4.19 -9.39
N PRO A 99 2.33 3.68 -10.62
CA PRO A 99 1.35 2.83 -11.31
C PRO A 99 0.96 1.56 -10.53
N TRP A 100 1.84 1.04 -9.66
CA TRP A 100 1.53 -0.13 -8.84
C TRP A 100 0.57 0.21 -7.69
N LEU A 101 0.67 1.41 -7.13
CA LEU A 101 -0.31 1.90 -6.15
C LEU A 101 -1.70 2.05 -6.78
N ILE A 102 -1.75 2.59 -8.00
CA ILE A 102 -3.01 2.71 -8.76
C ILE A 102 -3.61 1.31 -9.00
N LEU A 103 -2.78 0.35 -9.40
CA LEU A 103 -3.22 -1.05 -9.58
C LEU A 103 -3.78 -1.66 -8.30
N GLU A 104 -3.13 -1.45 -7.14
CA GLU A 104 -3.66 -1.90 -5.84
C GLU A 104 -5.04 -1.32 -5.57
N LEU A 105 -5.21 -0.02 -5.78
CA LEU A 105 -6.47 0.69 -5.55
C LEU A 105 -7.59 0.22 -6.48
N GLU A 106 -7.32 0.14 -7.79
CA GLU A 106 -8.31 -0.23 -8.81
C GLU A 106 -8.77 -1.68 -8.64
N MET A 107 -7.84 -2.58 -8.28
CA MET A 107 -8.13 -4.01 -8.16
C MET A 107 -8.51 -4.42 -6.73
N ASN A 108 -8.42 -3.51 -5.76
CA ASN A 108 -8.61 -3.76 -4.33
C ASN A 108 -7.78 -4.97 -3.82
N ILE A 109 -6.48 -4.96 -4.15
CA ILE A 109 -5.51 -5.98 -3.74
C ILE A 109 -4.32 -5.34 -3.03
N THR A 110 -3.55 -6.15 -2.29
CA THR A 110 -2.19 -5.79 -1.88
C THR A 110 -1.19 -6.62 -2.68
N ILE A 111 -0.25 -5.94 -3.33
CA ILE A 111 0.85 -6.58 -4.06
C ILE A 111 1.79 -7.24 -3.05
N ARG A 112 1.89 -8.56 -3.13
CA ARG A 112 2.73 -9.36 -2.22
C ARG A 112 4.18 -9.37 -2.67
N GLU A 113 5.08 -9.66 -1.73
CA GLU A 113 6.52 -9.69 -1.96
C GLU A 113 6.92 -10.53 -3.19
N ILE A 114 6.32 -11.72 -3.34
CA ILE A 114 6.58 -12.61 -4.48
C ILE A 114 6.13 -12.01 -5.81
N GLN A 115 5.02 -11.26 -5.85
CA GLN A 115 4.52 -10.63 -7.07
C GLN A 115 5.46 -9.52 -7.52
N VAL A 116 6.07 -8.79 -6.60
CA VAL A 116 7.12 -7.81 -6.92
C VAL A 116 8.35 -8.49 -7.52
N LYS A 117 8.80 -9.61 -6.95
CA LYS A 117 9.94 -10.38 -7.49
C LYS A 117 9.66 -10.86 -8.92
N VAL A 118 8.46 -11.40 -9.15
CA VAL A 118 8.02 -11.83 -10.48
C VAL A 118 7.94 -10.64 -11.44
N ALA A 119 7.33 -9.52 -11.03
CA ALA A 119 7.21 -8.34 -11.87
C ALA A 119 8.59 -7.78 -12.27
N ARG A 120 9.54 -7.68 -11.33
CA ARG A 120 10.91 -7.26 -11.62
C ARG A 120 11.59 -8.18 -12.64
N HIS A 121 11.44 -9.49 -12.49
CA HIS A 121 11.97 -10.46 -13.45
C HIS A 121 11.29 -10.36 -14.82
N MET A 122 9.99 -10.04 -14.88
CA MET A 122 9.29 -9.83 -16.16
C MET A 122 9.73 -8.54 -16.86
N MET A 123 10.00 -7.48 -16.10
CA MET A 123 10.45 -6.18 -16.64
C MET A 123 11.91 -6.23 -17.10
N ASP A 124 12.76 -6.99 -16.42
CA ASP A 124 14.13 -7.26 -16.82
C ASP A 124 14.47 -8.75 -16.62
N PRO A 125 14.22 -9.58 -17.64
CA PRO A 125 14.50 -11.02 -17.58
C PRO A 125 15.98 -11.36 -17.43
N HIS A 126 16.87 -10.41 -17.70
CA HIS A 126 18.32 -10.61 -17.70
C HIS A 126 19.02 -9.98 -16.49
N ALA A 127 18.31 -9.20 -15.66
CA ALA A 127 18.77 -8.78 -14.35
C ALA A 127 19.15 -10.03 -13.55
N ARG A 128 20.43 -10.18 -13.21
CA ARG A 128 20.94 -11.31 -12.44
C ARG A 128 20.20 -11.41 -11.11
N VAL A 129 19.50 -12.51 -10.91
CA VAL A 129 19.07 -12.92 -9.58
C VAL A 129 20.33 -13.42 -8.89
N ASP A 130 20.90 -12.65 -7.97
CA ASP A 130 22.01 -13.15 -7.15
C ASP A 130 21.49 -14.39 -6.39
N ALA A 131 21.92 -15.55 -6.86
CA ALA A 131 21.41 -16.86 -6.49
C ALA A 131 21.83 -17.31 -5.07
N ASP A 132 22.22 -16.39 -4.18
CA ASP A 132 22.86 -16.69 -2.90
C ASP A 132 22.04 -16.32 -1.65
N ALA A 133 20.77 -15.90 -1.80
CA ALA A 133 19.90 -15.60 -0.65
C ALA A 133 18.99 -16.76 -0.20
N VAL A 134 19.21 -17.99 -0.70
CA VAL A 134 18.52 -19.20 -0.22
C VAL A 134 19.55 -20.17 0.34
N LYS A 135 20.01 -19.90 1.57
CA LYS A 135 20.57 -20.88 2.50
C LYS A 135 20.08 -20.57 3.90
#